data_AF-A0A7X7E9H7-F1
#
_entry.id   AF-A0A7X7E9H7-F1
#
_cell.length_a   1.000
_cell.length_b   1.000
_cell.length_c   1.000
_cell.angle_alpha   90.00
_cell.angle_beta   90.00
_cell.angle_gamma   90.00
#
_symmetry.space_group_name_H-M   'P 1'
#
loop_
_entity.id
_entity.type
_entity.pdbx_description
1 polymer ?
#
loop_
_entity_poly.entity_id
_entity_poly.type
_entity_poly.pdbx_seq_one_letter_code
_entity_poly.pdbx_strand_id
1 'polypeptide(L)'
;HCDGERLIVLGAKDTQGSERSFPGVAAEQFTDQAIFQQLIHENVEPDLLVQYQPFRWEGKMLGILRICPNPVSRPYLMKKRYWTCPKMADSPDEKIVFSRRRFTCG
;
A
#
# COMPACT_ATOMS: atom_id res chain seq x y z
N HIS A 1 -6.37 -15.99 -15.62
CA HIS A 1 -7.63 -15.32 -15.26
C HIS A 1 -7.55 -15.06 -13.75
N CYS A 2 -7.58 -13.79 -13.30
CA CYS A 2 -7.45 -13.43 -11.88
C CYS A 2 -8.84 -13.15 -11.30
N ASP A 3 -9.52 -14.19 -10.84
CA ASP A 3 -10.85 -14.06 -10.23
C ASP A 3 -10.73 -13.50 -8.80
N GLY A 4 -11.40 -12.39 -8.49
CA GLY A 4 -11.34 -11.73 -7.18
C GLY A 4 -10.14 -10.80 -6.94
N GLU A 5 -9.56 -10.25 -8.01
CA GLU A 5 -8.43 -9.30 -7.94
C GLU A 5 -8.70 -8.11 -7.03
N ARG A 6 -7.67 -7.72 -6.26
CA ARG A 6 -7.70 -6.51 -5.43
C ARG A 6 -6.82 -5.46 -6.07
N LEU A 7 -7.32 -4.23 -6.15
CA LEU A 7 -6.58 -3.12 -6.74
C LEU A 7 -6.15 -2.14 -5.65
N ILE A 8 -4.88 -1.75 -5.71
CA ILE A 8 -4.34 -0.64 -4.94
C ILE A 8 -4.04 0.48 -5.93
N VAL A 9 -4.61 1.66 -5.67
CA VAL A 9 -4.40 2.87 -6.47
C VAL A 9 -3.37 3.73 -5.76
N LEU A 10 -2.20 3.89 -6.38
CA LEU A 10 -1.13 4.77 -5.95
C LEU A 10 -1.32 6.16 -6.57
N GLY A 11 -1.07 7.21 -5.79
CA GLY A 11 -1.34 8.60 -6.19
C GLY A 11 -2.73 9.09 -5.82
N ALA A 12 -3.44 8.36 -4.96
CA ALA A 12 -4.67 8.80 -4.33
C ALA A 12 -4.38 9.34 -2.92
N LYS A 13 -4.96 10.49 -2.57
CA LYS A 13 -4.92 11.08 -1.24
C LYS A 13 -6.30 10.96 -0.61
N ASP A 14 -6.36 10.32 0.55
CA ASP A 14 -7.59 10.25 1.35
C ASP A 14 -7.68 11.54 2.18
N THR A 15 -8.66 12.37 1.85
CA THR A 15 -9.03 13.55 2.63
C THR A 15 -10.23 13.15 3.48
N GLN A 16 -10.05 13.09 4.80
CA GLN A 16 -11.14 12.81 5.75
C GLN A 16 -12.27 13.82 5.51
N GLY A 17 -13.36 13.41 4.87
CA GLY A 17 -14.43 14.36 4.55
C GLY A 17 -15.42 13.86 3.54
N SER A 18 -15.07 13.79 2.25
CA SER A 18 -16.00 13.34 1.20
C SER A 18 -15.39 13.20 -0.20
N GLU A 19 -14.20 13.75 -0.47
CA GLU A 19 -13.63 13.70 -1.82
C GLU A 19 -12.23 13.10 -1.79
N ARG A 20 -12.04 11.97 -2.50
CA ARG A 20 -10.71 11.41 -2.75
C ARG A 20 -10.04 12.28 -3.80
N SER A 21 -8.98 12.98 -3.42
CA SER A 21 -8.19 13.76 -4.36
C SER A 21 -7.11 12.87 -4.97
N PHE A 22 -6.95 12.95 -6.29
CA PHE A 22 -5.88 12.27 -7.01
C PHE A 22 -4.85 13.32 -7.43
N PRO A 23 -3.84 13.66 -6.60
CA PRO A 23 -2.77 14.58 -7.01
C PRO A 23 -1.89 13.99 -8.13
N GLY A 24 -1.93 12.68 -8.32
CA GLY A 24 -1.06 11.98 -9.25
C GLY A 24 0.32 11.72 -8.66
N VAL A 25 1.13 10.95 -9.39
CA VAL A 25 2.52 10.61 -9.07
C VAL A 25 3.40 11.12 -10.20
N ALA A 26 4.58 11.66 -9.88
CA ALA A 26 5.55 12.06 -10.89
C ALA A 26 6.04 10.82 -11.68
N ALA A 27 6.24 10.97 -13.00
CA ALA A 27 6.64 9.87 -13.87
C ALA A 27 7.94 9.18 -13.41
N GLU A 28 8.86 9.93 -12.81
CA GLU A 28 10.17 9.46 -12.33
C GLU A 28 10.06 8.57 -11.08
N GLN A 29 8.92 8.61 -10.37
CA GLN A 29 8.67 7.78 -9.19
C GLN A 29 8.02 6.44 -9.56
N PHE A 30 7.60 6.26 -10.81
CA PHE A 30 7.09 4.97 -11.27
C PHE A 30 8.26 3.99 -11.38
N THR A 31 8.08 2.84 -10.74
CA THR A 31 9.04 1.73 -10.74
C THR A 31 8.45 0.56 -11.52
N ASP A 32 9.29 -0.32 -12.06
CA ASP A 32 8.85 -1.50 -12.79
C ASP A 32 8.13 -2.54 -11.91
N GLN A 33 7.20 -3.27 -12.53
CA GLN A 33 6.50 -4.38 -11.90
C GLN A 33 7.44 -5.41 -11.27
N ALA A 34 8.60 -5.67 -11.91
CA ALA A 34 9.57 -6.66 -11.43
C ALA A 34 10.08 -6.33 -10.02
N ILE A 35 10.30 -5.04 -9.72
CA ILE A 35 10.76 -4.59 -8.40
C ILE A 35 9.67 -4.80 -7.37
N PHE A 36 8.41 -4.45 -7.67
CA PHE A 36 7.29 -4.71 -6.76
C PHE A 36 7.10 -6.21 -6.50
N GLN A 37 7.18 -7.04 -7.55
CA GLN A 37 7.08 -8.50 -7.43
C GLN A 37 8.20 -9.03 -6.52
N GLN A 38 9.44 -8.59 -6.71
CA GLN A 38 10.56 -8.99 -5.87
C GLN A 38 10.38 -8.54 -4.41
N LEU A 39 9.98 -7.29 -4.17
CA LEU A 39 9.75 -6.77 -2.81
C LEU A 39 8.67 -7.57 -2.09
N ILE A 40 7.57 -7.90 -2.77
CA ILE A 40 6.49 -8.71 -2.19
C ILE A 40 6.99 -10.14 -1.93
N HIS A 41 7.69 -10.75 -2.88
CA HIS A 41 8.26 -12.09 -2.70
C HIS A 41 9.22 -12.15 -1.49
N GLU A 42 10.05 -11.13 -1.28
CA GLU A 42 11.01 -11.09 -0.16
C GLU A 42 10.37 -10.78 1.20
N ASN A 43 9.22 -10.10 1.22
CA ASN A 43 8.63 -9.57 2.46
C ASN A 43 7.28 -10.17 2.83
N VAL A 44 6.61 -10.91 1.95
CA VAL A 44 5.26 -11.45 2.17
C VAL A 44 5.21 -12.94 1.85
N GLU A 45 4.53 -13.71 2.69
CA GLU A 45 4.14 -15.10 2.45
C GLU A 45 2.62 -15.23 2.40
N PRO A 46 2.12 -16.23 1.67
CA PRO A 46 2.78 -16.99 0.60
C PRO A 46 3.03 -16.14 -0.65
N ASP A 47 3.64 -16.74 -1.70
CA ASP A 47 3.93 -16.03 -2.95
C ASP A 47 2.66 -15.46 -3.61
N LEU A 48 2.74 -14.18 -3.97
CA LEU A 48 1.64 -13.41 -4.53
C LEU A 48 2.03 -12.92 -5.92
N LEU A 49 1.16 -13.16 -6.89
CA LEU A 49 1.30 -12.58 -8.21
C LEU A 49 0.72 -11.17 -8.19
N VAL A 50 1.56 -10.19 -8.50
CA VAL A 50 1.14 -8.79 -8.66
C VAL A 50 1.45 -8.27 -10.05
N GLN A 51 0.58 -7.37 -10.52
CA GLN A 51 0.78 -6.63 -11.77
C GLN A 51 0.78 -5.15 -11.44
N TYR A 52 1.75 -4.42 -11.95
CA TYR A 52 1.83 -2.98 -11.77
C TYR A 52 1.82 -2.30 -13.12
N GLN A 53 0.91 -1.35 -13.30
CA GLN A 53 0.81 -0.57 -14.52
C GLN A 53 0.55 0.90 -14.22
N PRO A 54 1.20 1.83 -14.94
CA PRO A 54 0.80 3.22 -14.92
C PRO A 54 -0.57 3.39 -15.60
N PHE A 55 -1.38 4.30 -15.08
CA PHE A 55 -2.70 4.63 -15.58
C PHE A 55 -2.88 6.15 -15.60
N ARG A 56 -3.29 6.70 -16.73
CA ARG A 56 -3.50 8.14 -16.88
C ARG A 56 -4.98 8.47 -16.66
N TRP A 57 -5.24 9.36 -15.71
CA TRP A 57 -6.59 9.81 -15.36
C TRP A 57 -6.62 11.33 -15.21
N GLU A 58 -7.53 12.01 -15.91
CA GLU A 58 -7.69 13.48 -15.87
C GLU A 58 -6.36 14.26 -16.02
N GLY A 59 -5.51 13.79 -16.94
CA GLY A 59 -4.19 14.38 -17.20
C GLY A 59 -3.10 14.02 -16.18
N LYS A 60 -3.44 13.34 -15.09
CA LYS A 60 -2.53 12.91 -14.03
C LYS A 60 -2.15 11.44 -14.18
N MET A 61 -0.97 11.08 -13.68
CA MET A 61 -0.47 9.71 -13.70
C MET A 61 -0.75 9.04 -12.36
N LEU A 62 -1.35 7.85 -12.39
CA LEU A 62 -1.66 7.01 -11.24
C LEU A 62 -0.99 5.65 -11.41
N GLY A 63 -0.62 5.01 -10.30
CA GLY A 63 -0.13 3.64 -10.32
C GLY A 63 -1.24 2.67 -9.96
N ILE A 64 -1.48 1.66 -10.79
CA ILE A 64 -2.43 0.60 -10.49
C ILE A 64 -1.66 -0.66 -10.18
N LEU A 65 -1.72 -1.10 -8.92
CA LEU A 65 -1.17 -2.37 -8.48
C LEU A 65 -2.33 -3.36 -8.33
N ARG A 66 -2.37 -4.39 -9.16
CA ARG A 66 -3.33 -5.49 -9.12
C ARG A 66 -2.72 -6.66 -8.37
N ILE A 67 -3.42 -7.13 -7.35
CA ILE A 67 -3.07 -8.32 -6.60
C ILE A 67 -3.97 -9.44 -7.09
N CYS A 68 -3.39 -10.41 -7.78
CA CYS A 68 -4.10 -11.62 -8.19
C CYS A 68 -4.17 -12.57 -7.00
N PRO A 69 -5.36 -12.82 -6.41
CA PRO A 69 -5.47 -13.75 -5.30
C PRO A 69 -5.18 -15.17 -5.78
N ASN A 70 -4.36 -15.89 -5.03
CA ASN A 70 -4.32 -17.34 -5.12
C ASN A 70 -5.23 -17.90 -4.01
N PRO A 71 -6.30 -18.65 -4.35
CA PRO A 71 -7.26 -19.14 -3.36
C PRO A 71 -6.65 -20.07 -2.30
N VAL A 72 -5.53 -20.73 -2.62
CA VAL A 72 -4.84 -21.66 -1.71
C VAL A 72 -3.97 -20.92 -0.66
N SER A 73 -3.79 -19.62 -0.82
CA SER A 73 -2.67 -18.87 -0.26
C SER A 73 -3.06 -17.86 0.83
N ARG A 74 -4.22 -18.02 1.48
CA ARG A 74 -4.63 -17.17 2.61
C ARG A 74 -4.52 -17.98 3.91
N PRO A 75 -3.93 -17.43 4.99
CA PRO A 75 -3.64 -16.01 5.28
C PRO A 75 -2.31 -15.47 4.74
N TYR A 76 -2.25 -14.15 4.51
CA TYR A 76 -1.00 -13.44 4.16
C TYR A 76 -0.22 -13.04 5.42
N LEU A 77 1.09 -13.21 5.38
CA LEU A 77 2.02 -13.01 6.49
C LEU A 77 3.21 -12.17 6.01
N MET A 78 3.76 -11.34 6.89
CA MET A 78 4.97 -10.58 6.60
C MET A 78 6.19 -11.41 6.99
N LYS A 79 7.07 -11.75 6.03
CA LYS A 79 8.31 -12.52 6.23
C LYS A 79 9.28 -11.80 7.16
N LYS A 80 9.53 -10.52 6.87
CA LYS A 80 10.50 -9.70 7.60
C LYS A 80 9.81 -8.94 8.73
N ARG A 81 10.38 -9.11 9.93
CA ARG A 81 10.00 -8.39 11.14
C ARG A 81 10.65 -7.01 11.15
N TYR A 82 10.02 -5.99 10.56
CA TYR A 82 10.45 -4.59 10.73
C TYR A 82 9.87 -4.03 12.05
N TRP A 83 10.25 -4.60 13.21
CA TRP A 83 9.95 -4.00 14.51
C TRP A 83 11.22 -3.55 15.20
N THR A 84 11.73 -2.43 14.72
CA THR A 84 12.24 -1.40 15.61
C THR A 84 11.45 -0.15 15.28
N CYS A 85 10.28 0.03 15.90
CA CYS A 85 9.77 1.38 16.09
C CYS A 85 10.78 2.04 17.04
N PRO A 86 11.64 2.99 16.63
CA PRO A 86 12.36 3.78 17.59
C PRO A 86 11.30 4.39 18.51
N LYS A 87 11.42 4.14 19.82
CA LYS A 87 10.58 4.84 20.79
C LYS A 87 10.73 6.33 20.50
N MET A 88 9.59 7.03 20.52
CA MET A 88 9.46 8.48 20.50
C MET A 88 10.69 9.14 21.11
N ALA A 89 11.58 9.67 20.26
CA ALA A 89 12.40 10.78 20.66
C ALA A 89 11.50 12.01 20.51
N ASP A 90 11.28 12.69 21.63
CA ASP A 90 10.65 14.00 21.71
C ASP A 90 11.11 14.92 20.58
N SER A 91 10.21 15.16 19.62
CA SER A 91 10.19 16.38 18.82
C SER A 91 8.79 16.96 18.98
N PRO A 92 8.65 18.09 19.70
CA PRO A 92 7.39 18.82 19.71
C PRO A 92 7.20 19.46 18.33
N ASP A 93 5.95 19.44 17.85
CA ASP A 93 5.45 20.10 16.65
C ASP A 93 5.50 19.30 15.33
N GLU A 94 4.58 18.34 15.19
CA GLU A 94 3.44 18.50 14.26
C GLU A 94 2.45 17.34 14.50
N LYS A 95 1.19 17.68 14.78
CA LYS A 95 0.17 16.72 15.21
C LYS A 95 -0.29 15.82 14.07
N ILE A 96 0.34 14.66 13.90
CA ILE A 96 -0.33 13.52 13.25
C ILE A 96 -1.23 12.87 14.30
N VAL A 97 -2.50 13.29 14.33
CA VAL A 97 -3.56 12.63 15.09
C VAL A 97 -3.89 11.29 14.43
N PHE A 98 -3.11 10.26 14.71
CA PHE A 98 -3.62 8.89 14.61
C PHE A 98 -4.46 8.64 15.86
N SER A 99 -5.78 8.86 15.74
CA SER A 99 -6.73 8.55 16.80
C SER A 99 -6.72 7.03 17.07
N ARG A 100 -5.87 6.61 18.01
CA ARG A 100 -5.93 5.29 18.62
C ARG A 100 -7.14 5.27 19.56
N ARG A 101 -8.32 4.92 19.04
CA ARG A 101 -9.34 4.32 19.90
C ARG A 101 -8.84 2.92 20.29
N ARG A 102 -8.22 2.84 21.47
CA ARG A 102 -8.02 1.60 22.21
C ARG A 102 -9.39 1.01 22.50
N PHE A 103 -9.74 -0.09 21.83
CA PHE A 103 -10.60 -1.08 22.45
C PHE A 103 -9.71 -1.89 23.39
N THR A 104 -9.87 -1.67 24.70
CA THR A 104 -9.41 -2.63 25.71
C THR A 104 -10.62 -3.41 26.19
N CYS A 105 -10.60 -4.72 25.93
CA CYS A 105 -11.39 -5.69 26.66
C CYS A 105 -10.88 -5.73 28.10
N GLY A 106 -11.81 -5.67 29.05
CA GLY A 106 -11.63 -5.75 30.50
C GLY A 106 -13.00 -5.68 31.14
#